data_AF-A0A812XP76-F1
#
_entry.id   AF-A0A812XP76-F1
#
_cell.length_a   1.000
_cell.length_b   1.000
_cell.length_c   1.000
_cell.angle_alpha   90.00
_cell.angle_beta   90.00
_cell.angle_gamma   90.00
#
_symmetry.space_group_name_H-M   'P 1'
#
loop_
_entity.id
_entity.type
_entity.pdbx_description
1 polymer ?
#
loop_
_entity_poly.entity_id
_entity_poly.type
_entity_poly.pdbx_seq_one_letter_code
_entity_poly.pdbx_strand_id
1 'polypeptide(L)'
;SPHIHRGSLDAVLSYLMSGRFFSGGDATFAFGVRKLADQFCLKDLVDKVEAELVTMLSKQRVLAFLGQVFGSGGRLEAACLEMVKANDCAVLRRQKEKLGQ
;
A
#
# COMPACT_ATOMS: atom_id res chain seq x y z
N SER A 1 2.99 -3.11 -20.89
CA SER A 1 1.56 -2.74 -20.90
C SER A 1 1.13 -2.51 -19.46
N PRO A 2 0.36 -1.47 -19.11
CA PRO A 2 -0.04 -1.24 -17.72
C PRO A 2 -1.08 -2.30 -17.37
N HIS A 3 -0.64 -3.41 -16.80
CA HIS A 3 -1.50 -4.47 -16.28
C HIS A 3 -2.16 -3.94 -15.00
N ILE A 4 -3.16 -3.07 -15.15
CA ILE A 4 -4.22 -2.99 -14.15
C ILE A 4 -4.77 -4.42 -14.11
N HIS A 5 -4.40 -5.16 -13.06
CA HIS A 5 -4.85 -6.53 -12.90
C HIS A 5 -6.37 -6.50 -12.97
N ARG A 6 -6.97 -7.21 -13.94
CA ARG A 6 -8.43 -7.30 -14.09
C ARG A 6 -9.11 -7.61 -12.76
N GLY A 7 -8.44 -8.43 -11.93
CA GLY A 7 -8.85 -8.73 -10.56
C GLY A 7 -8.96 -7.51 -9.63
N SER A 8 -8.13 -6.47 -9.76
CA SER A 8 -8.25 -5.25 -8.96
C SER A 8 -9.51 -4.46 -9.31
N LEU A 9 -9.88 -4.42 -10.60
CA LEU A 9 -11.13 -3.78 -11.03
C LEU A 9 -12.34 -4.61 -10.58
N ASP A 10 -12.29 -5.93 -10.74
CA ASP A 10 -13.33 -6.84 -10.26
C ASP A 10 -13.53 -6.69 -8.74
N ALA A 11 -12.45 -6.48 -7.98
CA ALA A 11 -12.54 -6.26 -6.54
C ALA A 11 -13.16 -4.92 -6.16
N VAL A 12 -12.89 -3.85 -6.93
CA VAL A 12 -13.57 -2.57 -6.75
C VAL A 12 -15.07 -2.71 -7.03
N LEU A 13 -15.44 -3.40 -8.11
CA LEU A 13 -16.85 -3.66 -8.45
C LEU A 13 -17.53 -4.54 -7.40
N SER A 14 -16.85 -5.59 -6.95
CA SER A 14 -17.34 -6.46 -5.87
C SER A 14 -17.52 -5.71 -4.57
N TYR A 15 -16.62 -4.76 -4.26
CA TYR A 15 -16.77 -3.87 -3.11
C TYR A 15 -17.99 -2.97 -3.24
N LEU A 16 -18.24 -2.37 -4.40
CA LEU A 16 -19.43 -1.54 -4.62
C LEU A 16 -20.74 -2.31 -4.43
N MET A 17 -20.74 -3.61 -4.76
CA MET A 17 -21.92 -4.46 -4.60
C MET A 17 -22.09 -5.01 -3.16
N SER A 18 -20.98 -5.35 -2.49
CA SER A 18 -21.01 -6.09 -1.23
C SER A 18 -20.62 -5.28 0.02
N GLY A 19 -19.97 -4.13 -0.18
CA GLY A 19 -19.36 -3.31 0.88
C GLY A 19 -18.14 -3.95 1.55
N ARG A 20 -17.64 -5.08 1.01
CA ARG A 20 -16.53 -5.85 1.60
C ARG A 20 -15.33 -5.89 0.67
N PHE A 21 -14.14 -5.77 1.26
CA PHE A 21 -12.86 -5.89 0.58
C PHE A 21 -11.96 -6.82 1.38
N PHE A 22 -11.19 -7.66 0.68
CA PHE A 22 -10.17 -8.53 1.26
C PHE A 22 -9.06 -8.77 0.24
N SER A 23 -7.81 -8.46 0.60
CA SER A 23 -6.65 -8.68 -0.29
C SER A 23 -6.04 -10.07 -0.21
N GLY A 24 -6.41 -10.88 0.79
CA GLY A 24 -5.79 -12.19 1.00
C GLY A 24 -4.30 -12.13 1.38
N GLY A 25 -3.80 -10.97 1.81
CA GLY A 25 -2.38 -10.79 2.08
C GLY A 25 -1.52 -10.60 0.83
N ASP A 26 -2.13 -10.27 -0.32
CA ASP A 26 -1.41 -9.82 -1.51
C ASP A 26 -1.32 -8.29 -1.54
N ALA A 27 -0.14 -7.78 -1.19
CA ALA A 27 0.12 -6.34 -1.16
C ALA A 27 0.08 -5.72 -2.56
N THR A 28 0.51 -6.43 -3.61
CA THR A 28 0.52 -5.93 -4.99
C THR A 28 -0.91 -5.73 -5.48
N PHE A 29 -1.76 -6.72 -5.21
CA PHE A 29 -3.20 -6.63 -5.47
C PHE A 29 -3.86 -5.49 -4.68
N ALA A 30 -3.57 -5.38 -3.38
CA ALA A 30 -4.09 -4.31 -2.53
C ALA A 30 -3.67 -2.93 -3.06
N PHE A 31 -2.41 -2.72 -3.45
CA PHE A 31 -1.97 -1.47 -4.07
C PHE A 31 -2.69 -1.18 -5.40
N GLY A 32 -2.91 -2.20 -6.23
CA GLY A 32 -3.71 -2.08 -7.45
C GLY A 32 -5.13 -1.60 -7.18
N VAL A 33 -5.79 -2.18 -6.16
CA VAL A 33 -7.14 -1.77 -5.74
C VAL A 33 -7.13 -0.37 -5.13
N ARG A 34 -6.16 -0.03 -4.28
CA ARG A 34 -6.02 1.31 -3.69
C ARG A 34 -5.93 2.39 -4.77
N LYS A 35 -5.12 2.16 -5.81
CA LYS A 35 -4.97 3.09 -6.93
C LYS A 35 -6.27 3.28 -7.72
N LEU A 36 -7.00 2.19 -7.98
CA LEU A 36 -8.30 2.29 -8.64
C LEU A 36 -9.34 2.97 -7.76
N ALA A 37 -9.39 2.63 -6.47
CA ALA A 37 -10.29 3.25 -5.50
C ALA A 37 -10.05 4.76 -5.40
N ASP A 38 -8.79 5.19 -5.39
CA ASP A 38 -8.39 6.60 -5.42
C ASP A 38 -8.85 7.29 -6.72
N GLN A 39 -8.65 6.66 -7.89
CA GLN A 39 -9.12 7.16 -9.19
C GLN A 39 -10.64 7.28 -9.29
N PHE A 40 -11.39 6.37 -8.64
CA PHE A 40 -12.84 6.40 -8.57
C PHE A 40 -13.38 7.21 -7.38
N CYS A 41 -12.52 7.91 -6.64
CA CYS A 41 -12.87 8.69 -5.45
C CYS A 41 -13.58 7.89 -4.34
N LEU A 42 -13.33 6.57 -4.27
CA LEU A 42 -13.90 5.65 -3.27
C LEU A 42 -13.10 5.70 -1.97
N LYS A 43 -13.24 6.79 -1.22
CA LYS A 43 -12.47 7.04 0.02
C LYS A 43 -12.57 5.91 1.04
N ASP A 44 -13.78 5.37 1.28
CA ASP A 44 -13.97 4.24 2.20
C ASP A 44 -13.20 2.97 1.78
N LEU A 45 -13.10 2.72 0.48
CA LEU A 45 -12.34 1.58 -0.03
C LEU A 45 -10.84 1.83 0.12
N VAL A 46 -10.37 3.05 -0.17
CA VAL A 46 -8.98 3.44 0.09
C VAL A 46 -8.62 3.21 1.55
N ASP A 47 -9.46 3.67 2.49
CA ASP A 47 -9.21 3.49 3.93
C ASP A 47 -9.16 2.02 4.36
N LYS A 48 -10.05 1.18 3.83
CA LYS A 48 -10.07 -0.27 4.11
C LYS A 48 -8.83 -0.97 3.55
N VAL A 49 -8.45 -0.65 2.32
CA VAL A 49 -7.29 -1.24 1.66
C VAL A 49 -6.01 -0.80 2.39
N GLU A 50 -5.91 0.47 2.76
CA GLU A 50 -4.79 0.98 3.54
C GLU A 50 -4.74 0.36 4.95
N ALA A 51 -5.88 0.04 5.56
CA ALA A 51 -5.92 -0.70 6.83
C ALA A 51 -5.26 -2.08 6.72
N GLU A 52 -5.58 -2.86 5.68
CA GLU A 52 -4.93 -4.15 5.42
C GLU A 52 -3.45 -3.99 5.09
N LEU A 53 -3.09 -2.99 4.27
CA LEU A 53 -1.69 -2.75 3.95
C LEU A 53 -0.86 -2.38 5.19
N VAL A 54 -1.45 -1.68 6.17
CA VAL A 54 -0.79 -1.39 7.45
C VAL A 54 -0.51 -2.67 8.24
N THR A 55 -1.42 -3.65 8.25
CA THR A 55 -1.15 -4.93 8.97
C THR A 55 -0.06 -5.76 8.31
N MET A 56 0.16 -5.56 7.01
CA MET A 56 1.22 -6.19 6.24
C MET A 56 2.56 -5.44 6.29
N LEU A 57 2.59 -4.28 6.94
CA LEU A 57 3.76 -3.43 7.04
C LEU A 57 4.85 -4.14 7.86
N SER A 58 6.04 -4.22 7.30
CA SER A 58 7.20 -4.81 7.98
C SER A 58 8.46 -4.02 7.67
N LYS A 59 9.46 -4.11 8.55
CA LYS A 59 10.72 -3.37 8.43
C LYS A 59 11.44 -3.59 7.09
N GLN A 60 11.24 -4.75 6.45
CA GLN A 60 11.84 -5.06 5.16
C GLN A 60 11.06 -4.48 3.98
N ARG A 61 9.73 -4.32 4.13
CA ARG A 61 8.82 -3.87 3.07
C ARG A 61 8.45 -2.40 3.17
N VAL A 62 8.73 -1.75 4.31
CA VAL A 62 8.36 -0.35 4.59
C VAL A 62 8.83 0.62 3.51
N LEU A 63 10.03 0.46 2.95
CA LEU A 63 10.52 1.33 1.87
C LEU A 63 9.82 1.08 0.55
N ALA A 64 9.54 -0.18 0.21
CA ALA A 64 8.78 -0.53 -0.98
C ALA A 64 7.33 -0.04 -0.88
N PHE A 65 6.73 -0.09 0.31
CA PHE A 65 5.39 0.43 0.57
C PHE A 65 5.39 1.94 0.49
N LEU A 66 6.33 2.62 1.17
CA LEU A 66 6.49 4.07 1.11
C LEU A 66 6.64 4.55 -0.33
N GLY A 67 7.44 3.89 -1.16
CA GLY A 67 7.60 4.26 -2.58
C GLY A 67 6.31 4.16 -3.41
N GLN A 68 5.34 3.33 -3.00
CA GLN A 68 4.04 3.19 -3.66
C GLN A 68 2.98 4.18 -3.14
N VAL A 69 3.15 4.72 -1.93
CA VAL A 69 2.20 5.65 -1.30
C VAL A 69 2.76 7.03 -1.03
N PHE A 70 3.98 7.32 -1.48
CA PHE A 70 4.59 8.63 -1.31
C PHE A 70 3.75 9.71 -2.00
N GLY A 71 3.30 10.70 -1.22
CA GLY A 71 2.41 11.76 -1.71
C GLY A 71 0.93 11.37 -1.77
N SER A 72 0.54 10.23 -1.19
CA SER A 72 -0.87 9.86 -1.04
C SER A 72 -1.59 10.67 0.04
N GLY A 73 -0.86 11.15 1.05
CA GLY A 73 -1.42 11.73 2.27
C GLY A 73 -2.24 10.74 3.10
N GLY A 74 -2.16 9.44 2.80
CA GLY A 74 -2.97 8.39 3.39
C GLY A 74 -2.42 7.87 4.72
N ARG A 75 -3.22 7.05 5.41
CA ARG A 75 -2.82 6.41 6.67
C ARG A 75 -1.62 5.48 6.47
N LEU A 76 -1.50 4.85 5.29
CA LEU A 76 -0.38 3.94 5.03
C LEU A 76 0.94 4.70 4.92
N GLU A 77 0.93 5.90 4.32
CA GLU A 77 2.12 6.75 4.21
C GLU A 77 2.58 7.20 5.60
N ALA A 78 1.65 7.65 6.45
CA ALA A 78 1.94 8.01 7.83
C ALA A 78 2.55 6.83 8.61
N ALA A 79 1.93 5.64 8.52
CA ALA A 79 2.44 4.44 9.17
C ALA A 79 3.83 4.02 8.66
N CYS A 80 4.08 4.16 7.36
CA CYS A 80 5.40 3.90 6.78
C CYS A 80 6.45 4.87 7.33
N LEU A 81 6.14 6.17 7.37
CA LEU A 81 7.02 7.21 7.90
C LEU A 81 7.31 7.01 9.39
N GLU A 82 6.30 6.68 10.19
CA GLU A 82 6.48 6.35 11.60
C GLU A 82 7.39 5.14 11.80
N MET A 83 7.21 4.07 11.02
CA MET A 83 8.07 2.89 11.13
C MET A 83 9.51 3.17 10.71
N VAL A 84 9.74 4.03 9.71
CA VAL A 84 11.09 4.47 9.33
C VAL A 84 11.74 5.29 10.44
N LYS A 85 11.01 6.24 11.04
CA LYS A 85 11.48 7.06 12.16
C LYS A 85 11.78 6.21 13.40
N ALA A 86 10.88 5.29 13.75
CA ALA A 86 11.01 4.42 14.92
C ALA A 86 12.15 3.38 14.83
N ASN A 87 12.68 3.13 13.63
CA ASN A 87 13.85 2.27 13.44
C ASN A 87 15.14 3.08 13.21
N ASP A 88 15.23 4.32 13.69
CA ASP A 88 16.43 5.18 13.62
C ASP A 88 17.02 5.29 12.20
N CYS A 89 16.18 5.23 11.17
CA CYS A 89 16.63 5.15 9.78
C CYS A 89 17.59 3.97 9.51
N ALA A 90 17.68 2.96 10.38
CA ALA A 90 18.52 1.78 10.19
C ALA A 90 18.13 1.02 8.92
N VAL A 91 16.84 1.05 8.56
CA VAL A 91 16.32 0.53 7.29
C VAL A 91 16.89 1.30 6.10
N LEU A 92 16.99 2.63 6.20
CA LEU A 92 17.61 3.49 5.18
C LEU A 92 19.13 3.28 5.11
N ARG A 93 19.79 3.11 6.26
CA ARG A 93 21.24 2.87 6.36
C ARG A 93 21.62 1.55 5.70
N ARG A 94 20.84 0.49 5.94
CA ARG A 94 21.03 -0.85 5.35
C ARG A 94 20.76 -0.89 3.85
N GLN A 95 19.85 -0.04 3.35
CA GLN A 95 19.65 0.12 1.90
C GLN A 95 20.75 0.95 1.24
N LYS A 96 21.26 1.99 1.90
CA LYS A 96 22.43 2.74 1.43
C LYS A 96 23.66 1.84 1.28
N GLU A 97 23.89 0.91 2.20
CA GLU A 97 24.99 -0.06 2.09
C GLU A 97 24.82 -1.04 0.93
N LYS A 98 23.58 -1.39 0.55
CA LYS A 98 23.30 -2.23 -0.63
C LYS A 98 23.39 -1.50 -1.97
N LEU A 99 23.25 -0.18 -1.98
CA LEU A 99 23.36 0.67 -3.17
C LEU A 99 24.79 1.18 -3.42
N GLY A 100 25.69 1.00 -2.45
CA GLY A 100 27.09 1.40 -2.52
C GLY A 100 28.08 0.27 -2.86
N GLN A 101 27.59 -0.93 -3.21
CA GLN A 101 28.36 -2.02 -3.81
C GLN A 101 27.99 -2.15 -5.29
#